data_AF-A0A962N7H9-F1
#
_entry.id   AF-A0A962N7H9-F1
#
_cell.length_a   1.000
_cell.length_b   1.000
_cell.length_c   1.000
_cell.angle_alpha   90.00
_cell.angle_beta   90.00
_cell.angle_gamma   90.00
#
_symmetry.space_group_name_H-M   'P 1'
#
loop_
_entity.id
_entity.type
_entity.pdbx_description
1 polymer ?
#
loop_
_entity_poly.entity_id
_entity_poly.type
_entity_poly.pdbx_seq_one_letter_code
_entity_poly.pdbx_strand_id
1 'polypeptide(L)'
;MGSKGLSWTPGRVAMLTKAIRWSLLSALVGATGAHARVLNVADLDGRNGLLIASDRYGDRIGYSVATIGDINGDGIDDVALGAREALVDG
;
A
#
# COMPACT_ATOMS: atom_id res chain seq x y z
N MET A 1 -32.63 -36.25 21.90
CA MET A 1 -31.62 -35.99 22.96
C MET A 1 -30.49 -35.19 22.33
N GLY A 2 -30.05 -34.10 22.97
CA GLY A 2 -29.40 -32.94 22.35
C GLY A 2 -27.97 -33.11 21.82
N SER A 3 -27.59 -32.19 20.94
CA SER A 3 -26.27 -32.03 20.32
C SER A 3 -25.24 -31.49 21.32
N LYS A 4 -24.04 -32.11 21.37
CA LYS A 4 -22.86 -31.52 22.02
C LYS A 4 -21.65 -31.61 21.10
N GLY A 5 -21.05 -30.44 20.83
CA GLY A 5 -19.82 -30.28 20.05
C GLY A 5 -18.57 -30.66 20.84
N LEU A 6 -17.46 -30.84 20.12
CA LEU A 6 -16.13 -31.05 20.67
C LEU A 6 -15.13 -30.11 19.99
N SER A 7 -14.44 -29.33 20.82
CA SER A 7 -13.31 -28.43 20.55
C SER A 7 -12.05 -29.19 20.14
N TRP A 8 -11.20 -28.62 19.29
CA TRP A 8 -9.91 -29.22 18.90
C TRP A 8 -8.71 -28.34 19.25
N THR A 9 -7.73 -28.93 19.93
CA THR A 9 -6.37 -28.43 20.15
C THR A 9 -5.34 -29.46 19.67
N PRO A 10 -4.12 -29.04 19.29
CA PRO A 10 -3.41 -29.56 18.12
C PRO A 10 -2.47 -30.73 18.44
N GLY A 11 -2.36 -31.71 17.52
CA GLY A 11 -1.29 -32.70 17.59
C GLY A 11 -1.42 -33.87 16.60
N ARG A 12 -0.50 -33.90 15.63
CA ARG A 12 -0.04 -35.10 14.88
C ARG A 12 -0.91 -35.69 13.77
N VAL A 13 -1.57 -34.88 12.92
CA VAL A 13 -1.61 -35.10 11.44
C VAL A 13 -1.85 -33.73 10.79
N ALA A 14 -0.79 -32.93 10.70
CA ALA A 14 -0.74 -31.79 9.79
C ALA A 14 -0.73 -32.32 8.35
N MET A 15 -1.16 -31.48 7.39
CA MET A 15 -1.29 -31.73 5.95
C MET A 15 -2.63 -32.42 5.63
N LEU A 16 -3.71 -31.66 5.34
CA LEU A 16 -3.98 -31.31 3.94
C LEU A 16 -5.00 -30.16 3.75
N THR A 17 -5.35 -29.40 4.79
CA THR A 17 -6.30 -28.27 4.67
C THR A 17 -5.70 -26.89 4.99
N LYS A 18 -4.43 -26.81 5.39
CA LYS A 18 -3.71 -25.53 5.54
C LYS A 18 -2.95 -25.07 4.27
N ALA A 19 -2.99 -25.86 3.19
CA ALA A 19 -2.19 -25.65 1.98
C ALA A 19 -2.99 -25.22 0.72
N ILE A 20 -4.30 -24.97 0.83
CA ILE A 20 -5.15 -24.56 -0.32
C ILE A 20 -5.78 -23.18 -0.11
N ARG A 21 -5.16 -22.33 0.71
CA ARG A 21 -5.40 -20.88 0.72
C ARG A 21 -4.05 -20.19 0.85
N TRP A 22 -3.68 -19.44 -0.21
CA TRP A 22 -2.54 -18.49 -0.34
C TRP A 22 -1.42 -18.84 -1.34
N SER A 23 -1.72 -19.23 -2.58
CA SER A 23 -0.66 -19.25 -3.62
C SER A 23 -1.03 -18.73 -5.00
N LEU A 24 -2.30 -18.53 -5.37
CA LEU A 24 -2.63 -18.23 -6.78
C LEU A 24 -3.83 -17.28 -6.96
N LEU A 25 -3.76 -16.08 -6.37
CA LEU A 25 -4.54 -14.94 -6.89
C LEU A 25 -3.88 -13.59 -6.55
N SER A 26 -2.72 -13.32 -7.14
CA SER A 26 -2.18 -11.96 -7.25
C SER A 26 -1.45 -11.71 -8.57
N ALA A 27 -1.55 -12.65 -9.52
CA ALA A 27 -0.91 -12.54 -10.83
C ALA A 27 -1.95 -12.44 -11.96
N LEU A 28 -2.88 -11.48 -11.88
CA LEU A 28 -3.60 -11.01 -13.08
C LEU A 28 -4.29 -9.66 -12.84
N VAL A 29 -3.59 -8.59 -13.22
CA VAL A 29 -4.03 -7.29 -13.77
C VAL A 29 -3.08 -6.19 -13.29
N GLY A 30 -2.06 -5.92 -14.12
CA GLY A 30 -1.49 -4.60 -14.37
C GLY A 30 -0.72 -3.89 -13.24
N ALA A 31 0.48 -4.36 -12.89
CA ALA A 31 1.49 -3.48 -12.30
C ALA A 31 2.39 -2.94 -13.44
N THR A 32 1.90 -1.93 -14.15
CA THR A 32 2.74 -1.11 -15.04
C THR A 32 3.37 0.01 -14.25
N GLY A 33 4.69 0.06 -14.20
CA GLY A 33 5.45 1.18 -13.67
C GLY A 33 6.06 0.87 -12.31
N ALA A 34 7.33 1.23 -12.16
CA ALA A 34 8.12 0.97 -10.97
C ALA A 34 7.38 1.41 -9.69
N HIS A 35 6.94 0.43 -8.90
CA HIS A 35 6.76 0.70 -7.48
C HIS A 35 8.14 1.05 -6.97
N ALA A 36 8.33 2.31 -6.58
CA ALA A 36 9.55 2.77 -5.95
C ALA A 36 9.99 1.69 -4.95
N ARG A 37 11.21 1.18 -5.15
CA ARG A 37 11.92 0.31 -4.22
C ARG A 37 11.58 0.79 -2.82
N VAL A 38 10.90 -0.03 -2.01
CA VAL A 38 10.33 0.33 -0.71
C VAL A 38 11.28 1.31 0.00
N LEU A 39 10.85 2.56 0.12
CA LEU A 39 11.61 3.58 0.83
C LEU A 39 11.36 3.36 2.31
N ASN A 40 12.42 3.06 3.07
CA ASN A 40 12.30 3.03 4.52
C ASN A 40 12.28 4.47 5.03
N VAL A 41 11.18 4.89 5.67
CA VAL A 41 11.03 6.23 6.23
C VAL A 41 12.14 6.53 7.25
N ALA A 42 12.68 5.51 7.93
CA ALA A 42 13.78 5.65 8.88
C ALA A 42 15.11 6.12 8.23
N ASP A 43 15.25 5.97 6.91
CA ASP A 43 16.44 6.44 6.19
C ASP A 43 16.35 7.95 5.87
N LEU A 44 15.19 8.59 6.07
CA LEU A 44 15.01 10.03 5.89
C LEU A 44 15.40 10.77 7.18
N ASP A 45 16.61 11.34 7.22
CA ASP A 45 17.23 11.92 8.42
C ASP A 45 17.14 13.45 8.50
N GLY A 46 16.42 14.07 7.57
CA GLY A 46 16.32 15.53 7.43
C GLY A 46 17.52 16.19 6.74
N ARG A 47 18.56 15.43 6.37
CA ARG A 47 19.64 15.88 5.47
C ARG A 47 19.49 15.33 4.05
N ASN A 48 18.63 14.34 3.88
CA ASN A 48 18.21 13.81 2.59
C ASN A 48 16.69 14.00 2.37
N GLY A 49 16.18 13.52 1.23
CA GLY A 49 14.78 13.67 0.89
C GLY A 49 14.32 12.75 -0.23
N LEU A 50 13.07 12.95 -0.64
CA LEU A 50 12.43 12.25 -1.75
C LEU A 50 12.11 13.24 -2.87
N LEU A 51 12.40 12.85 -4.12
CA LEU A 51 11.88 13.54 -5.29
C LEU A 51 10.51 12.95 -5.65
N ILE A 52 9.48 13.79 -5.60
CA ILE A 52 8.15 13.48 -6.12
C ILE A 52 7.99 14.21 -7.45
N ALA A 53 7.86 13.46 -8.54
CA ALA A 53 7.79 13.99 -9.89
C ALA A 53 6.68 13.30 -10.70
N SER A 54 6.10 14.04 -11.65
CA SER A 54 5.22 13.47 -12.68
C SER A 54 6.06 13.05 -13.89
N ASP A 55 5.60 12.03 -14.60
CA ASP A 55 6.18 11.57 -15.88
C ASP A 55 5.64 12.36 -17.09
N ARG A 56 4.61 13.19 -16.89
CA ARG A 56 4.01 14.02 -17.95
C ARG A 56 4.54 15.44 -17.92
N TYR A 57 5.03 15.88 -19.07
CA TYR A 57 5.43 17.26 -19.27
C TYR A 57 4.22 18.18 -19.17
N GLY A 58 4.30 19.17 -18.28
CA GLY A 58 3.27 20.20 -18.13
C GLY A 58 2.35 20.02 -16.93
N ASP A 59 2.33 18.87 -16.24
CA ASP A 59 1.41 18.64 -15.10
C ASP A 59 1.55 19.65 -13.95
N ARG A 60 2.73 20.27 -13.83
CA ARG A 60 3.08 21.19 -12.73
C ARG A 60 2.77 20.59 -11.35
N ILE A 61 3.19 19.34 -11.13
CA ILE A 61 3.10 18.72 -9.80
C ILE A 61 3.84 19.58 -8.77
N GLY A 62 3.25 19.70 -7.57
CA GLY A 62 3.78 20.56 -6.52
C GLY A 62 3.48 22.05 -6.73
N TYR A 63 2.56 22.40 -7.63
CA TYR A 63 2.08 23.78 -7.79
C TYR A 63 1.48 24.33 -6.48
N SER A 64 0.82 23.46 -5.71
CA SER A 64 0.34 23.75 -4.36
C SER A 64 0.66 22.58 -3.44
N VAL A 65 0.94 22.88 -2.17
CA VAL A 65 1.23 21.90 -1.12
C VAL A 65 0.42 22.25 0.11
N ALA A 66 -0.21 21.27 0.74
CA ALA A 66 -0.94 21.45 1.99
C ALA A 66 -0.81 20.22 2.89
N THR A 67 -0.69 20.44 4.19
CA THR A 67 -0.91 19.41 5.20
C THR A 67 -2.41 19.15 5.31
N ILE A 68 -2.82 17.88 5.30
CA ILE A 68 -4.25 17.49 5.32
C ILE A 68 -4.64 16.71 6.58
N GLY A 69 -3.71 16.62 7.55
CA GLY A 69 -3.83 15.77 8.74
C GLY A 69 -3.55 14.30 8.41
N ASP A 70 -3.57 13.45 9.42
CA ASP A 70 -3.47 11.99 9.25
C ASP A 70 -4.81 11.42 8.74
N ILE A 71 -4.90 11.18 7.42
CA ILE A 71 -6.09 10.64 6.75
C ILE A 71 -6.16 9.13 6.91
N ASN A 72 -5.03 8.45 7.10
CA ASN A 72 -4.93 7.00 7.03
C ASN A 72 -4.83 6.30 8.40
N GLY A 73 -4.57 7.04 9.48
CA GLY A 73 -4.61 6.60 10.87
C GLY A 73 -3.31 6.00 11.39
N ASP A 74 -2.15 6.32 10.82
CA ASP A 74 -0.84 5.81 11.25
C ASP A 74 -0.13 6.68 12.31
N GLY A 75 -0.73 7.82 12.65
CA GLY A 75 -0.21 8.79 13.61
C GLY A 75 0.80 9.77 13.02
N ILE A 76 0.93 9.85 11.69
CA ILE A 76 1.77 10.81 10.97
C ILE A 76 0.87 11.71 10.10
N ASP A 77 1.06 13.03 10.16
CA ASP A 77 0.30 13.97 9.32
C ASP A 77 0.61 13.76 7.82
N ASP A 78 -0.43 13.63 6.99
CA ASP A 78 -0.31 13.49 5.55
C ASP A 78 -0.17 14.84 4.82
N VAL A 79 0.39 14.77 3.60
CA VAL A 79 0.58 15.92 2.71
C VAL A 79 -0.08 15.69 1.35
N ALA A 80 -0.79 16.69 0.86
CA ALA A 80 -1.34 16.73 -0.50
C ALA A 80 -0.50 17.62 -1.42
N LEU A 81 -0.33 17.17 -2.67
CA LEU A 81 0.34 17.90 -3.75
C LEU A 81 -0.64 18.14 -4.90
N GLY A 82 -0.80 19.39 -5.30
CA GLY A 82 -1.59 19.76 -6.47
C GLY A 82 -0.77 19.67 -7.76
N ALA A 83 -1.39 19.15 -8.82
CA ALA A 83 -0.86 19.17 -10.19
C ALA A 83 -1.79 19.98 -11.08
N ARG A 84 -1.53 21.27 -11.19
CA ARG A 84 -2.48 22.28 -11.73
C ARG A 84 -2.90 22.01 -13.17
N GLU A 85 -2.01 21.41 -13.94
CA GLU A 85 -2.18 21.21 -15.38
C GLU A 85 -2.18 19.72 -15.74
N ALA A 86 -2.37 18.84 -14.74
CA ALA A 86 -2.51 17.42 -14.98
C ALA A 86 -3.72 17.15 -15.89
N LEU A 87 -3.44 16.50 -17.01
CA LEU A 87 -4.48 16.06 -17.92
C LEU A 87 -5.13 14.78 -17.34
N VAL A 88 -6.44 14.85 -17.08
CA VAL A 88 -7.24 13.67 -16.80
C VAL A 88 -7.57 13.00 -18.13
N ASP A 89 -6.96 11.83 -18.39
CA ASP A 89 -7.44 10.96 -19.45
C ASP A 89 -8.79 10.39 -18.99
N GLY A 90 -9.86 10.81 -19.66
CA GLY A 90 -11.23 10.36 -19.38
C GLY A 90 -11.51 8.93 -19.80
#